data_AF-A0A4U2Y5I0-F1
#
_entry.id   AF-A0A4U2Y5I0-F1
#
_cell.length_a   1.000
_cell.length_b   1.000
_cell.length_c   1.000
_cell.angle_alpha   90.00
_cell.angle_beta   90.00
_cell.angle_gamma   90.00
#
_symmetry.space_group_name_H-M   'P 1'
#
loop_
_entity.id
_entity.type
_entity.pdbx_description
1 polymer ?
#
loop_
_entity_poly.entity_id
_entity_poly.type
_entity_poly.pdbx_seq_one_letter_code
_entity_poly.pdbx_strand_id
1 'polypeptide(L)'
;MGDFTKFGDFQFDVLREIGNIGAGHAATALSKLIQKEIDMKVPQVKIISFDEVADCVGGAETVVVTVFLRVEGDCPGNMFFILDLDSAKHLLEQITGIDKDVYEWEELEISALHEIGNILTGSYLSSLADFTKLNLQPSVPALAVDMAGAILSYGLIALGQAGDFALTIDTAFFEGNDQVKGNFFLIPDPESLPILFRSLGVPFDGDY
;
A
#
# COMPACT_ATOMS: atom_id res chain seq x y z
N MET A 1 -7.59 7.93 -23.77
CA MET A 1 -6.50 6.98 -23.44
C MET A 1 -5.19 7.73 -23.61
N GLY A 2 -4.73 8.41 -22.56
CA GLY A 2 -3.44 9.11 -22.59
C GLY A 2 -2.30 8.10 -22.60
N ASP A 3 -1.29 8.33 -23.43
CA ASP A 3 -0.17 7.40 -23.63
C ASP A 3 0.93 7.70 -22.59
N PHE A 4 0.83 7.04 -21.43
CA PHE A 4 1.74 7.17 -20.28
C PHE A 4 3.02 6.35 -20.40
N THR A 5 3.27 5.78 -21.58
CA THR A 5 4.53 5.13 -21.95
C THR A 5 5.75 6.08 -21.91
N LYS A 6 5.55 7.35 -21.53
CA LYS A 6 6.60 8.36 -21.31
C LYS A 6 6.97 8.63 -19.85
N PHE A 7 6.45 7.89 -18.86
CA PHE A 7 7.13 7.84 -17.57
C PHE A 7 8.45 7.09 -17.78
N GLY A 8 9.59 7.77 -17.61
CA GLY A 8 10.89 7.16 -17.83
C GLY A 8 11.21 6.07 -16.80
N ASP A 9 12.15 5.20 -17.15
CA ASP A 9 12.64 4.14 -16.24
C ASP A 9 13.19 4.71 -14.93
N PHE A 10 13.78 5.92 -14.98
CA PHE A 10 14.33 6.62 -13.82
C PHE A 10 13.27 6.90 -12.74
N GLN A 11 12.03 7.20 -13.12
CA GLN A 11 10.95 7.55 -12.20
C GLN A 11 10.50 6.32 -11.40
N PHE A 12 10.33 5.21 -12.09
CA PHE A 12 10.01 3.93 -11.46
C PHE A 12 11.15 3.44 -10.59
N ASP A 13 12.40 3.72 -10.96
CA ASP A 13 13.58 3.41 -10.13
C ASP A 13 13.59 4.24 -8.84
N VAL A 14 13.29 5.54 -8.90
CA VAL A 14 13.19 6.40 -7.72
C VAL A 14 12.06 5.93 -6.78
N LEU A 15 10.88 5.67 -7.33
CA LEU A 15 9.76 5.18 -6.52
C LEU A 15 10.04 3.80 -5.92
N ARG A 16 10.74 2.92 -6.66
CA ARG A 16 11.20 1.62 -6.14
C ARG A 16 12.20 1.81 -5.00
N GLU A 17 13.12 2.76 -5.09
CA GLU A 17 14.06 3.07 -4.02
C GLU A 17 13.35 3.60 -2.77
N ILE A 18 12.40 4.52 -2.93
CA ILE A 18 11.55 4.99 -1.83
C ILE A 18 10.79 3.82 -1.19
N GLY A 19 10.22 2.93 -2.03
CA GLY A 19 9.57 1.71 -1.58
C GLY A 19 10.50 0.83 -0.77
N ASN A 20 11.73 0.58 -1.23
CA ASN A 20 12.72 -0.21 -0.50
C ASN A 20 13.12 0.43 0.85
N ILE A 21 13.26 1.75 0.91
CA ILE A 21 13.52 2.47 2.18
C ILE A 21 12.34 2.30 3.13
N GLY A 22 11.12 2.51 2.65
CA GLY A 22 9.89 2.33 3.43
C GLY A 22 9.74 0.90 3.94
N ALA A 23 10.04 -0.08 3.09
CA ALA A 23 10.08 -1.49 3.44
C ALA A 23 11.13 -1.80 4.51
N GLY A 24 12.33 -1.22 4.44
CA GLY A 24 13.37 -1.40 5.45
C GLY A 24 12.99 -0.83 6.83
N HIS A 25 12.35 0.34 6.84
CA HIS A 25 11.80 0.93 8.07
C HIS A 25 10.68 0.05 8.66
N ALA A 26 9.77 -0.41 7.81
CA ALA A 26 8.68 -1.30 8.22
C ALA A 26 9.20 -2.64 8.74
N ALA A 27 10.17 -3.26 8.05
CA ALA A 27 10.80 -4.51 8.48
C ALA A 27 11.43 -4.37 9.87
N THR A 28 12.11 -3.25 10.13
CA THR A 28 12.69 -2.96 11.44
C THR A 28 11.62 -2.80 12.54
N ALA A 29 10.54 -2.09 12.23
CA ALA A 29 9.45 -1.86 13.18
C ALA A 29 8.68 -3.16 13.48
N LEU A 30 8.32 -3.90 12.44
CA LEU A 30 7.66 -5.20 12.56
C LEU A 30 8.55 -6.21 13.28
N SER A 31 9.85 -6.28 12.96
CA SER A 31 10.80 -7.15 13.64
C SER A 31 10.83 -6.92 15.16
N LYS A 32 10.74 -5.65 15.59
CA LYS A 32 10.63 -5.31 17.02
C LYS A 32 9.28 -5.72 17.62
N LEU A 33 8.19 -5.58 16.86
CA LEU A 33 6.85 -5.96 17.30
C LEU A 33 6.74 -7.48 17.50
N ILE A 34 7.23 -8.27 16.53
CA ILE A 34 7.09 -9.73 16.53
C ILE A 34 8.26 -10.46 17.19
N GLN A 35 9.32 -9.73 17.56
CA GLN A 35 10.57 -10.24 18.14
C GLN A 35 11.28 -11.30 17.28
N LYS A 36 11.21 -11.14 15.95
CA LYS A 36 11.85 -12.02 14.97
C LYS A 36 12.39 -11.21 13.81
N GLU A 37 13.33 -11.78 13.06
CA GLU A 37 13.89 -11.13 11.88
C GLU A 37 12.89 -11.22 10.73
N ILE A 38 12.55 -10.06 10.15
CA ILE A 38 11.71 -9.96 8.95
C ILE A 38 12.55 -9.31 7.86
N ASP A 39 12.54 -9.92 6.68
CA ASP A 39 13.05 -9.30 5.46
C ASP A 39 11.86 -8.83 4.61
N MET A 40 12.01 -7.68 3.96
CA MET A 40 10.99 -7.11 3.10
C MET A 40 11.62 -6.66 1.80
N LYS A 41 10.95 -6.96 0.68
CA LYS A 41 11.40 -6.58 -0.65
C LYS A 41 10.29 -5.86 -1.39
N VAL A 42 10.66 -4.81 -2.10
CA VAL A 42 9.80 -4.14 -3.07
C VAL A 42 10.23 -4.57 -4.47
N PRO A 43 9.70 -5.70 -4.97
CA PRO A 43 10.06 -6.21 -6.29
C PRO A 43 9.69 -5.26 -7.42
N GLN A 44 8.55 -4.56 -7.33
CA GLN A 44 8.02 -3.83 -8.46
C GLN A 44 7.19 -2.61 -8.06
N VAL A 45 7.32 -1.56 -8.87
CA VAL A 45 6.46 -0.38 -8.82
C VAL A 45 5.87 -0.20 -10.22
N LYS A 46 4.57 0.05 -10.30
CA LYS A 46 3.86 0.31 -11.57
C LYS A 46 2.85 1.43 -11.38
N ILE A 47 2.49 2.06 -12.50
CA ILE A 47 1.28 2.85 -12.60
C ILE A 47 0.28 1.99 -13.36
N ILE A 48 -0.85 1.74 -12.76
CA ILE A 48 -1.95 0.96 -13.34
C ILE A 48 -3.20 1.83 -13.36
N SER A 49 -4.14 1.50 -14.22
CA SER A 49 -5.48 2.08 -14.11
C SER A 49 -6.14 1.61 -12.83
N PHE A 50 -7.07 2.40 -12.31
CA PHE A 50 -7.80 2.03 -11.10
C PHE A 50 -8.52 0.68 -11.25
N ASP A 51 -9.09 0.42 -12.43
CA ASP A 51 -9.83 -0.82 -12.71
C ASP A 51 -8.94 -2.07 -12.58
N GLU A 52 -7.64 -1.93 -12.84
CA GLU A 52 -6.66 -3.01 -12.73
C GLU A 52 -6.25 -3.31 -11.27
N VAL A 53 -6.56 -2.42 -10.31
CA VAL A 53 -6.19 -2.62 -8.89
C VAL A 53 -6.86 -3.88 -8.33
N ALA A 54 -8.14 -4.09 -8.66
CA ALA A 54 -8.88 -5.28 -8.24
C ALA A 54 -8.25 -6.55 -8.82
N ASP A 55 -7.80 -6.51 -10.08
CA ASP A 55 -7.19 -7.66 -10.74
C ASP A 55 -5.83 -8.03 -10.13
N CYS A 56 -5.06 -7.04 -9.63
CA CYS A 56 -3.81 -7.28 -8.90
C CYS A 56 -3.99 -8.09 -7.61
N VAL A 57 -5.21 -8.14 -7.06
CA VAL A 57 -5.54 -8.87 -5.81
C VAL A 57 -6.47 -10.06 -6.06
N GLY A 58 -6.58 -10.53 -7.31
CA GLY A 58 -7.37 -11.71 -7.67
C GLY A 58 -8.77 -11.42 -8.17
N GLY A 59 -9.11 -10.16 -8.45
CA GLY A 59 -10.39 -9.72 -9.01
C GLY A 59 -11.36 -9.16 -7.97
N ALA A 60 -12.38 -8.45 -8.46
CA ALA A 60 -13.29 -7.66 -7.63
C ALA A 60 -14.10 -8.48 -6.61
N GLU A 61 -14.38 -9.76 -6.87
CA GLU A 61 -15.13 -10.65 -5.96
C GLU A 61 -14.25 -11.35 -4.92
N THR A 62 -12.92 -11.20 -5.01
CA THR A 62 -12.00 -11.83 -4.06
C THR A 62 -12.09 -11.12 -2.72
N VAL A 63 -12.34 -11.89 -1.66
CA VAL A 63 -12.33 -11.39 -0.28
C VAL A 63 -10.89 -11.15 0.14
N VAL A 64 -10.62 -9.94 0.63
CA VAL A 64 -9.29 -9.49 1.04
C VAL A 64 -9.35 -8.82 2.40
N VAL A 65 -8.20 -8.75 3.07
CA VAL A 65 -7.98 -7.90 4.24
C VAL A 65 -7.30 -6.64 3.76
N THR A 66 -7.85 -5.47 4.08
CA THR A 66 -7.25 -4.18 3.76
C THR A 66 -7.03 -3.34 5.00
N VAL A 67 -5.94 -2.58 5.00
CA VAL A 67 -5.81 -1.37 5.81
C VAL A 67 -5.81 -0.18 4.87
N PHE A 68 -6.69 0.78 5.15
CA PHE A 68 -6.91 1.97 4.34
C PHE A 68 -6.68 3.23 5.16
N LEU A 69 -6.03 4.23 4.58
CA LEU A 69 -5.94 5.57 5.14
C LEU A 69 -6.04 6.64 4.06
N ARG A 70 -6.49 7.82 4.47
CA ARG A 70 -6.40 9.05 3.68
C ARG A 70 -5.05 9.71 3.94
N VAL A 71 -4.36 10.11 2.89
CA VAL A 71 -3.23 11.01 2.95
C VAL A 71 -3.76 12.43 2.80
N GLU A 72 -3.39 13.29 3.74
CA GLU A 72 -3.71 14.71 3.78
C GLU A 72 -2.43 15.55 3.61
N GLY A 73 -2.59 16.84 3.32
CA GLY A 73 -1.47 17.79 3.17
C GLY A 73 -1.20 18.16 1.72
N ASP A 74 0.06 18.18 1.31
CA ASP A 74 0.51 18.78 0.03
C ASP A 74 0.20 17.90 -1.19
N CYS A 75 0.01 16.59 -0.98
CA CYS A 75 -0.30 15.62 -2.02
C CYS A 75 -1.36 14.65 -1.49
N PRO A 76 -2.63 15.11 -1.34
CA PRO A 76 -3.70 14.29 -0.82
C PRO A 76 -4.00 13.11 -1.74
N GLY A 77 -4.48 12.03 -1.15
CA GLY A 77 -4.76 10.78 -1.83
C GLY A 77 -5.19 9.69 -0.87
N ASN A 78 -5.38 8.49 -1.39
CA ASN A 78 -5.75 7.32 -0.62
C ASN A 78 -4.62 6.30 -0.65
N MET A 79 -4.32 5.69 0.49
CA MET A 79 -3.37 4.59 0.59
C MET A 79 -4.09 3.32 1.05
N PHE A 80 -3.86 2.23 0.33
CA PHE A 80 -4.37 0.91 0.67
C PHE A 80 -3.18 -0.04 0.84
N PHE A 81 -3.25 -0.86 1.87
CA PHE A 81 -2.46 -2.06 2.02
C PHE A 81 -3.39 -3.25 1.98
N ILE A 82 -3.25 -4.11 0.98
CA ILE A 82 -4.15 -5.23 0.73
C ILE A 82 -3.40 -6.55 0.84
N LEU A 83 -4.00 -7.49 1.57
CA LEU A 83 -3.56 -8.86 1.74
C LEU A 83 -4.68 -9.81 1.29
N ASP A 84 -4.32 -10.88 0.60
CA ASP A 84 -5.24 -12.02 0.47
C ASP A 84 -5.44 -12.68 1.85
N LEU A 85 -6.53 -13.45 1.99
CA LEU A 85 -6.89 -14.07 3.27
C LEU A 85 -5.80 -15.00 3.79
N ASP A 86 -5.15 -15.75 2.89
CA ASP A 86 -4.10 -16.69 3.28
C ASP A 86 -2.89 -15.93 3.82
N SER A 87 -2.44 -14.88 3.14
CA SER A 87 -1.35 -14.00 3.57
C SER A 87 -1.66 -13.32 4.90
N ALA A 88 -2.90 -12.87 5.11
CA ALA A 88 -3.32 -12.29 6.38
C ALA A 88 -3.29 -13.31 7.54
N LYS A 89 -3.71 -14.55 7.30
CA LYS A 89 -3.64 -15.64 8.28
C LYS A 89 -2.20 -16.00 8.64
N HIS A 90 -1.35 -16.21 7.63
CA HIS A 90 0.07 -16.49 7.86
C HIS A 90 0.72 -15.36 8.67
N LEU A 91 0.46 -14.10 8.32
CA LEU A 91 0.98 -12.96 9.04
C LEU A 91 0.50 -12.92 10.51
N LEU A 92 -0.76 -13.28 10.78
CA LEU A 92 -1.28 -13.39 12.14
C LEU A 92 -0.66 -14.54 12.91
N GLU A 93 -0.46 -15.70 12.29
CA GLU A 93 0.23 -16.84 12.90
C GLU A 93 1.65 -16.46 13.31
N GLN A 94 2.35 -15.69 12.47
CA GLN A 94 3.70 -15.20 12.77
C GLN A 94 3.77 -14.32 14.01
N ILE A 95 2.73 -13.52 14.24
CA ILE A 95 2.63 -12.54 15.33
C ILE A 95 2.13 -13.17 16.62
N THR A 96 1.04 -13.94 16.52
CA THR A 96 0.37 -14.53 17.68
C THR A 96 1.09 -15.80 18.13
N GLY A 97 1.81 -16.48 17.24
CA GLY A 97 2.39 -17.80 17.47
C GLY A 97 1.34 -18.89 17.61
N ILE A 98 0.08 -18.61 17.27
CA ILE A 98 -1.03 -19.55 17.38
C ILE A 98 -1.44 -19.96 15.97
N ASP A 99 -1.23 -21.22 15.66
CA ASP A 99 -1.86 -21.91 14.54
C ASP A 99 -3.34 -22.13 14.91
N LYS A 100 -4.15 -21.11 14.62
CA LYS A 100 -5.60 -21.17 14.76
C LYS A 100 -6.14 -21.05 13.35
N ASP A 101 -6.97 -22.00 12.95
CA ASP A 101 -7.85 -21.78 11.81
C ASP A 101 -8.69 -20.53 12.12
N VAL A 102 -8.32 -19.40 11.51
CA VAL A 102 -9.08 -18.14 11.62
C VAL A 102 -10.36 -18.35 10.82
N TYR A 103 -11.36 -18.95 11.46
CA TYR A 103 -12.73 -19.07 10.94
C TYR A 103 -13.50 -17.76 11.14
N GLU A 104 -13.14 -16.97 12.15
CA GLU A 104 -13.70 -15.65 12.45
C GLU A 104 -12.59 -14.67 12.84
N TRP A 105 -12.64 -13.44 12.31
CA TRP A 105 -11.73 -12.36 12.66
C TRP A 105 -12.15 -11.77 14.01
N GLU A 106 -11.63 -12.31 15.11
CA GLU A 106 -11.93 -11.79 16.45
C GLU A 106 -11.18 -10.46 16.69
N GLU A 107 -11.51 -9.80 17.80
CA GLU A 107 -11.00 -8.45 18.12
C GLU A 107 -9.46 -8.40 18.21
N LEU A 108 -8.83 -9.49 18.63
CA LEU A 108 -7.37 -9.59 18.75
C LEU A 108 -6.70 -9.64 17.38
N GLU A 109 -7.21 -10.47 16.48
CA GLU A 109 -6.73 -10.65 15.10
C GLU A 109 -6.90 -9.34 14.32
N ILE A 110 -8.05 -8.69 14.45
CA ILE A 110 -8.32 -7.38 13.84
C ILE A 110 -7.34 -6.32 14.37
N SER A 111 -7.12 -6.28 15.69
CA SER A 111 -6.22 -5.30 16.30
C SER A 111 -4.76 -5.52 15.88
N ALA A 112 -4.33 -6.79 15.77
CA ALA A 112 -3.00 -7.13 15.30
C ALA A 112 -2.79 -6.70 13.84
N LEU A 113 -3.73 -7.03 12.94
CA LEU A 113 -3.66 -6.63 11.53
C LEU A 113 -3.70 -5.10 11.37
N HIS A 114 -4.49 -4.41 12.19
CA HIS A 114 -4.55 -2.96 12.19
C HIS A 114 -3.20 -2.34 12.56
N GLU A 115 -2.54 -2.83 13.61
CA GLU A 115 -1.22 -2.34 14.02
C GLU A 115 -0.15 -2.58 12.94
N ILE A 116 -0.16 -3.75 12.29
CA ILE A 116 0.76 -4.04 11.19
C ILE A 116 0.53 -3.09 10.03
N GLY A 117 -0.73 -2.92 9.62
CA GLY A 117 -1.08 -2.02 8.53
C GLY A 117 -0.69 -0.58 8.86
N ASN A 118 -0.87 -0.14 10.10
CA ASN A 118 -0.42 1.16 10.58
C ASN A 118 1.10 1.33 10.50
N ILE A 119 1.87 0.35 10.99
CA ILE A 119 3.34 0.36 10.90
C ILE A 119 3.78 0.44 9.44
N LEU A 120 3.18 -0.38 8.58
CA LEU A 120 3.57 -0.46 7.19
C LEU A 120 3.22 0.81 6.43
N THR A 121 1.93 1.15 6.37
CA THR A 121 1.46 2.35 5.66
C THR A 121 2.15 3.62 6.20
N GLY A 122 2.36 3.72 7.51
CA GLY A 122 3.12 4.81 8.12
C GLY A 122 4.58 4.86 7.70
N SER A 123 5.26 3.70 7.59
CA SER A 123 6.66 3.63 7.13
C SER A 123 6.80 4.03 5.67
N TYR A 124 5.92 3.53 4.80
CA TYR A 124 5.91 3.92 3.38
C TYR A 124 5.60 5.40 3.20
N LEU A 125 4.59 5.92 3.89
CA LEU A 125 4.21 7.33 3.81
C LEU A 125 5.32 8.24 4.33
N SER A 126 5.98 7.88 5.43
CA SER A 126 7.10 8.64 5.99
C SER A 126 8.28 8.68 5.02
N SER A 127 8.65 7.55 4.42
CA SER A 127 9.72 7.50 3.41
C SER A 127 9.38 8.33 2.18
N LEU A 128 8.10 8.33 1.76
CA LEU A 128 7.62 9.17 0.66
C LEU A 128 7.72 10.65 1.02
N ALA A 129 7.28 11.06 2.21
CA ALA A 129 7.35 12.43 2.69
C ALA A 129 8.81 12.92 2.81
N ASP A 130 9.69 12.10 3.37
CA ASP A 130 11.11 12.41 3.56
C ASP A 130 11.83 12.64 2.23
N PHE A 131 11.51 11.83 1.22
CA PHE A 131 12.15 11.92 -0.09
C PHE A 131 11.59 13.10 -0.91
N THR A 132 10.27 13.27 -0.91
CA THR A 132 9.59 14.32 -1.68
C THR A 132 9.65 15.70 -1.02
N LYS A 133 9.98 15.76 0.29
CA LYS A 133 9.91 16.96 1.14
C LYS A 133 8.51 17.58 1.21
N LEU A 134 7.49 16.79 0.89
CA LEU A 134 6.09 17.19 1.01
C LEU A 134 5.58 16.91 2.43
N ASN A 135 4.68 17.76 2.91
CA ASN A 135 3.94 17.48 4.13
C ASN A 135 2.82 16.48 3.82
N LEU A 136 3.05 15.20 4.14
CA LEU A 136 2.09 14.12 3.97
C LEU A 136 1.67 13.60 5.35
N GLN A 137 0.39 13.72 5.69
CA GLN A 137 -0.13 13.33 7.00
C GLN A 137 -1.16 12.21 6.84
N PRO A 138 -1.01 11.07 7.53
CA PRO A 138 -2.00 10.01 7.48
C PRO A 138 -3.21 10.37 8.35
N SER A 139 -4.41 10.02 7.88
CA SER A 139 -5.59 9.89 8.72
C SER A 139 -5.47 8.68 9.65
N VAL A 140 -6.43 8.53 10.56
CA VAL A 140 -6.58 7.27 11.30
C VAL A 140 -6.84 6.14 10.30
N PRO A 141 -6.03 5.06 10.32
CA PRO A 141 -6.25 3.93 9.44
C PRO A 141 -7.50 3.15 9.83
N ALA A 142 -8.21 2.63 8.84
CA ALA A 142 -9.33 1.72 9.01
C ALA A 142 -8.98 0.35 8.45
N LEU A 143 -9.43 -0.71 9.12
CA LEU A 143 -9.32 -2.07 8.62
C LEU A 143 -10.68 -2.53 8.08
N ALA A 144 -10.68 -3.22 6.95
CA ALA A 144 -11.86 -3.87 6.40
C ALA A 144 -11.52 -5.27 5.89
N VAL A 145 -12.49 -6.18 6.01
CA VAL A 145 -12.44 -7.51 5.40
C VAL A 145 -13.69 -7.65 4.55
N ASP A 146 -13.52 -7.56 3.24
CA ASP A 146 -14.63 -7.57 2.28
C ASP A 146 -14.10 -7.94 0.88
N MET A 147 -15.01 -8.02 -0.09
CA MET A 147 -14.64 -8.14 -1.50
C MET A 147 -13.80 -6.93 -1.94
N ALA A 148 -12.73 -7.19 -2.68
CA ALA A 148 -11.81 -6.16 -3.17
C ALA A 148 -12.55 -5.02 -3.89
N GLY A 149 -13.54 -5.34 -4.72
CA GLY A 149 -14.35 -4.35 -5.43
C GLY A 149 -15.15 -3.44 -4.49
N ALA A 150 -15.66 -3.95 -3.37
CA ALA A 150 -16.42 -3.17 -2.39
C ALA A 150 -15.52 -2.19 -1.63
N ILE A 151 -14.35 -2.65 -1.19
CA ILE A 151 -13.31 -1.83 -0.54
C ILE A 151 -12.85 -0.70 -1.47
N LEU A 152 -12.53 -1.05 -2.71
CA LEU A 152 -12.06 -0.09 -3.71
C LEU A 152 -13.16 0.94 -4.05
N SER A 153 -14.42 0.51 -4.12
CA SER A 153 -15.57 1.40 -4.31
C SER A 153 -15.72 2.42 -3.17
N TYR A 154 -15.48 2.02 -1.92
CA TYR A 154 -15.48 2.94 -0.79
C TYR A 154 -14.39 4.02 -0.92
N GLY A 155 -13.19 3.59 -1.35
CA GLY A 155 -12.08 4.49 -1.70
C GLY A 155 -12.43 5.51 -2.79
N LEU A 156 -13.20 5.08 -3.80
CA LEU A 156 -13.65 5.93 -4.91
C LEU A 156 -14.70 6.96 -4.49
N ILE A 157 -15.62 6.61 -3.60
CA ILE A 157 -16.65 7.54 -3.10
C ILE A 157 -15.98 8.75 -2.44
N ALA A 158 -14.87 8.54 -1.74
CA ALA A 158 -14.07 9.62 -1.14
C ALA A 158 -13.37 10.52 -2.17
N LEU A 159 -13.12 10.04 -3.40
CA LEU A 159 -12.42 10.79 -4.45
C LEU A 159 -13.34 11.71 -5.25
N GLY A 160 -14.67 11.60 -5.13
CA GLY A 160 -15.64 12.53 -5.73
C GLY A 160 -15.75 12.46 -7.26
N GLN A 161 -14.64 12.35 -8.00
CA GLN A 161 -14.49 11.96 -9.39
C GLN A 161 -13.04 11.51 -9.68
N ALA A 162 -12.91 10.42 -10.43
CA ALA A 162 -11.80 10.10 -11.34
C ALA A 162 -10.36 10.22 -10.80
N GLY A 163 -9.99 9.39 -9.83
CA GLY A 163 -8.61 8.90 -9.82
C GLY A 163 -8.46 7.92 -10.99
N ASP A 164 -7.95 8.36 -12.13
CA ASP A 164 -7.80 7.50 -13.32
C ASP A 164 -6.70 6.43 -13.13
N PHE A 165 -5.78 6.67 -12.19
CA PHE A 165 -4.57 5.88 -12.01
C PHE A 165 -4.27 5.59 -10.54
N ALA A 166 -3.73 4.40 -10.29
CA ALA A 166 -3.14 4.01 -9.03
C ALA A 166 -1.65 3.74 -9.23
N LEU A 167 -0.83 4.30 -8.32
CA LEU A 167 0.54 3.85 -8.15
C LEU A 167 0.51 2.59 -7.29
N THR A 168 1.02 1.49 -7.80
CA THR A 168 1.15 0.25 -7.05
C THR A 168 2.61 -0.02 -6.70
N ILE A 169 2.82 -0.46 -5.46
CA ILE A 169 4.08 -0.93 -4.92
C ILE A 169 3.82 -2.37 -4.45
N ASP A 170 4.31 -3.33 -5.22
CA ASP A 170 4.23 -4.75 -4.86
C ASP A 170 5.26 -4.99 -3.74
N THR A 171 4.81 -5.56 -2.62
CA THR A 171 5.67 -5.82 -1.45
C THR A 171 5.60 -7.28 -1.04
N ALA A 172 6.77 -7.90 -0.88
CA ALA A 172 6.88 -9.25 -0.37
C ALA A 172 7.55 -9.24 1.01
N PHE A 173 6.92 -9.91 1.96
CA PHE A 173 7.38 -10.11 3.32
C PHE A 173 7.95 -11.52 3.44
N PHE A 174 9.09 -11.65 4.10
CA PHE A 174 9.75 -12.92 4.30
C PHE A 174 10.11 -13.09 5.77
N GLU A 175 9.71 -14.23 6.34
CA GLU A 175 10.21 -14.73 7.61
C GLU A 175 10.83 -16.11 7.34
N GLY A 176 12.15 -16.20 7.26
CA GLY A 176 12.82 -17.44 6.85
C GLY A 176 12.44 -17.87 5.42
N ASN A 177 11.73 -18.99 5.27
CA ASN A 177 11.27 -19.52 3.98
C ASN A 177 9.81 -19.17 3.67
N ASP A 178 9.07 -18.64 4.64
CA ASP A 178 7.66 -18.33 4.48
C ASP A 178 7.49 -16.94 3.87
N GLN A 179 6.66 -16.86 2.84
CA GLN A 179 6.42 -15.64 2.08
C GLN A 179 4.97 -15.19 2.26
N VAL A 180 4.80 -13.99 2.80
CA VAL A 180 3.53 -13.27 2.82
C VAL A 180 3.56 -12.22 1.71
N LYS A 181 2.51 -12.17 0.88
CA LYS A 181 2.41 -11.19 -0.21
C LYS A 181 1.44 -10.10 0.19
N GLY A 182 1.82 -8.84 -0.01
CA GLY A 182 0.92 -7.72 0.19
C GLY A 182 1.17 -6.61 -0.81
N ASN A 183 0.10 -5.94 -1.19
CA ASN A 183 0.14 -4.92 -2.23
C ASN A 183 -0.17 -3.55 -1.61
N PHE A 184 0.72 -2.59 -1.83
CA PHE A 184 0.45 -1.18 -1.52
C PHE A 184 -0.09 -0.49 -2.76
N PHE A 185 -1.16 0.28 -2.57
CA PHE A 185 -1.70 1.16 -3.59
C PHE A 185 -1.77 2.58 -3.05
N LEU A 186 -1.11 3.51 -3.72
CA LEU A 186 -1.29 4.93 -3.54
C LEU A 186 -2.13 5.45 -4.71
N ILE A 187 -3.29 5.99 -4.37
CA ILE A 187 -4.24 6.55 -5.32
C ILE A 187 -4.29 8.05 -5.03
N PRO A 188 -3.36 8.84 -5.62
CA PRO A 188 -3.36 10.28 -5.40
C PRO A 188 -4.62 10.90 -5.98
N ASP A 189 -5.05 12.00 -5.37
CA ASP A 189 -6.08 12.83 -5.99
C ASP A 189 -5.58 13.33 -7.38
N PRO A 190 -6.48 13.67 -8.31
CA PRO A 190 -6.11 14.04 -9.68
C PRO A 190 -5.07 15.16 -9.76
N GLU A 191 -5.15 16.15 -8.86
CA GLU A 191 -4.23 17.29 -8.80
C GLU A 191 -2.89 16.96 -8.12
N SER A 192 -2.82 15.84 -7.41
CA SER A 192 -1.71 15.46 -6.54
C SER A 192 -0.61 14.68 -7.27
N LEU A 193 -0.98 13.91 -8.30
CA LEU A 193 0.00 13.12 -9.09
C LEU A 193 1.08 14.01 -9.75
N PRO A 194 0.75 15.16 -10.38
CA PRO A 194 1.77 16.06 -10.93
C PRO A 194 2.66 16.69 -9.84
N ILE A 195 2.12 16.97 -8.66
CA ILE A 195 2.88 17.51 -7.52
C ILE A 195 3.91 16.48 -7.05
N LEU A 196 3.49 15.21 -6.93
CA LEU A 196 4.35 14.10 -6.55
C LEU A 196 5.51 13.93 -7.55
N PHE A 197 5.23 13.89 -8.85
CA PHE A 197 6.32 13.75 -9.83
C PHE A 197 7.25 14.96 -9.86
N ARG A 198 6.71 16.18 -9.73
CA ARG A 198 7.52 17.39 -9.69
C ARG A 198 8.46 17.40 -8.49
N SER A 199 8.00 16.97 -7.32
CA SER A 199 8.84 16.90 -6.10
C SER A 199 9.94 15.85 -6.21
N LEU A 200 9.73 14.80 -7.00
CA LEU A 200 10.76 13.82 -7.37
C LEU A 200 11.79 14.36 -8.39
N GLY A 201 11.70 15.63 -8.78
CA GLY A 201 12.63 16.27 -9.71
C GLY A 201 12.35 15.93 -11.18
N VAL A 202 11.11 15.57 -11.50
CA VAL A 202 10.71 15.08 -12.82
C VAL A 202 9.75 16.07 -13.49
N PRO A 203 9.98 16.47 -14.75
CA PRO A 203 8.97 17.21 -15.51
C PRO A 203 7.76 16.31 -15.78
N PHE A 204 6.57 16.77 -15.38
CA PHE A 204 5.31 16.13 -15.75
C PHE A 204 4.97 16.59 -17.18
N ASP A 205 5.41 15.83 -18.18
CA ASP A 205 5.07 16.08 -19.60
C ASP A 205 3.66 15.53 -19.93
N GLY A 206 2.69 15.91 -19.11
CA GLY A 206 1.26 15.62 -19.31
C GLY A 206 0.49 16.93 -19.41
N ASP A 207 0.60 17.61 -20.55
CA ASP A 207 -0.47 18.53 -20.96
C ASP A 207 -1.65 17.65 -21.42
N TYR A 208 -2.77 17.73 -20.70
CA TYR A 208 -4.04 17.07 -21.05
C TYR A 208 -4.99 18.04 -21.74
#